data_AF-A0A699RJT6-F1
#
_entry.id   AF-A0A699RJT6-F1
#
_cell.length_a   1.000
_cell.length_b   1.000
_cell.length_c   1.000
_cell.angle_alpha   90.00
_cell.angle_beta   90.00
_cell.angle_gamma   90.00
#
_symmetry.space_group_name_H-M   'P 1'
#
loop_
_entity.id
_entity.type
_entity.pdbx_description
1 polymer ?
#
loop_
_entity_poly.entity_id
_entity_poly.type
_entity_poly.pdbx_seq_one_letter_code
_entity_poly.pdbx_strand_id
1 'polypeptide(L)'
;MSEEVIRKIFECEFWLRQVAFLSHIVSADGITMDPAKVKAITKWPRPKIVTEIRSFLGLEGYYRRFVEGFSRMALPLTKLMRKGEKFIWDEEREKSFEELKKRLVSTPILTLPSGSSGFQIYSDASKKVLGCVLM
;
A
#
# COMPACT_ATOMS: atom_id res chain seq x y z
N MET A 1 -2.25 -8.19 -41.32
CA MET A 1 -1.88 -9.31 -40.44
C MET A 1 -2.68 -9.16 -39.17
N SER A 2 -3.74 -9.94 -38.98
CA SER A 2 -4.52 -9.94 -37.75
C SER A 2 -3.78 -10.79 -36.71
N GLU A 3 -3.33 -10.17 -35.62
CA GLU A 3 -2.83 -10.92 -34.47
C GLU A 3 -4.02 -11.55 -33.75
N GLU A 4 -4.12 -12.87 -33.81
CA GLU A 4 -5.08 -13.63 -33.00
C GLU A 4 -4.50 -13.82 -31.59
N VAL A 5 -5.09 -13.11 -30.62
CA VAL A 5 -4.75 -13.26 -29.20
C VAL A 5 -5.48 -14.48 -28.65
N ILE A 6 -4.78 -15.61 -28.54
CA ILE A 6 -5.29 -16.82 -27.90
C ILE A 6 -5.10 -16.69 -26.38
N ARG A 7 -6.21 -16.65 -25.63
CA ARG A 7 -6.19 -16.69 -24.16
C ARG A 7 -6.35 -18.12 -23.64
N LYS A 8 -5.63 -18.45 -22.57
CA LYS A 8 -5.79 -19.70 -21.85
C LYS A 8 -7.09 -19.62 -21.02
N ILE A 9 -8.15 -20.25 -21.51
CA ILE A 9 -9.51 -20.16 -20.93
C ILE A 9 -9.54 -20.59 -19.46
N PHE A 10 -8.68 -21.52 -19.05
CA PHE A 10 -8.59 -22.02 -17.67
C PHE A 10 -8.11 -21.00 -16.63
N GLU A 11 -7.50 -19.90 -17.05
CA GLU A 11 -7.04 -18.84 -16.14
C GLU A 11 -8.00 -17.64 -16.12
N CYS A 12 -9.13 -17.74 -16.82
CA CYS A 12 -10.12 -16.69 -16.90
C CYS A 12 -11.25 -16.94 -15.90
N GLU A 13 -11.45 -15.98 -14.99
CA GLU A 13 -12.58 -15.95 -14.08
C GLU A 13 -13.70 -15.11 -14.69
N PHE A 14 -14.92 -15.66 -14.79
CA PHE A 14 -16.06 -15.00 -15.43
C PHE A 14 -17.23 -14.86 -14.45
N TRP A 15 -17.99 -13.76 -14.61
CA TRP A 15 -19.25 -13.51 -13.88
C TRP A 15 -19.15 -13.54 -12.34
N LEU A 16 -17.97 -13.24 -11.79
CA LEU A 16 -17.76 -13.17 -10.34
C LEU A 16 -18.19 -11.82 -9.77
N ARG A 17 -18.71 -11.83 -8.53
CA ARG A 17 -19.02 -10.59 -7.77
C ARG A 17 -17.76 -9.91 -7.20
N GLN A 18 -16.69 -10.68 -7.05
CA GLN A 18 -15.39 -10.22 -6.57
C GLN A 18 -14.30 -10.98 -7.34
N VAL A 19 -13.25 -10.28 -7.74
CA VAL A 19 -12.13 -10.86 -8.49
C VAL A 19 -10.80 -10.42 -7.90
N ALA A 20 -9.85 -11.34 -7.80
CA ALA A 20 -8.48 -11.01 -7.41
C ALA A 20 -7.72 -10.51 -8.65
N PHE A 21 -7.30 -9.25 -8.63
CA PHE A 21 -6.59 -8.63 -9.74
C PHE A 21 -5.46 -7.74 -9.24
N LEU A 22 -4.24 -7.97 -9.74
CA LEU A 22 -3.04 -7.21 -9.39
C LEU A 22 -2.86 -6.98 -7.88
N SER A 23 -2.97 -8.05 -7.07
CA SER A 23 -2.86 -8.01 -5.60
C SER A 23 -3.96 -7.21 -4.87
N HIS A 24 -5.07 -6.92 -5.55
CA HIS A 24 -6.27 -6.33 -4.98
C HIS A 24 -7.47 -7.27 -5.17
N ILE A 25 -8.48 -7.11 -4.34
CA ILE A 25 -9.81 -7.65 -4.59
C ILE A 25 -10.66 -6.51 -5.11
N VAL A 26 -11.21 -6.69 -6.31
CA VAL A 26 -12.12 -5.74 -6.93
C VAL A 26 -13.53 -6.27 -6.76
N SER A 27 -14.40 -5.47 -6.14
CA SER A 27 -15.81 -5.77 -5.91
C SER A 27 -16.69 -4.59 -6.36
N ALA A 28 -18.01 -4.77 -6.28
CA ALA A 28 -18.96 -3.68 -6.51
C ALA A 28 -18.81 -2.52 -5.50
N ASP A 29 -18.36 -2.82 -4.28
CA ASP A 29 -18.19 -1.84 -3.20
C ASP A 29 -16.89 -1.03 -3.33
N GLY A 30 -15.92 -1.56 -4.10
CA GLY A 30 -14.67 -0.88 -4.38
C GLY A 30 -13.47 -1.83 -4.51
N ILE A 31 -12.30 -1.29 -4.20
CA ILE A 31 -11.01 -2.00 -4.27
C ILE A 31 -10.51 -2.21 -2.84
N THR A 32 -10.20 -3.45 -2.49
CA THR A 32 -9.55 -3.80 -1.22
C THR A 32 -8.23 -4.51 -1.46
N MET A 33 -7.39 -4.58 -0.44
CA MET A 33 -6.17 -5.40 -0.50
C MET A 33 -6.52 -6.89 -0.47
N ASP A 34 -5.71 -7.69 -1.18
CA ASP A 34 -5.78 -9.14 -1.09
C ASP A 34 -5.45 -9.61 0.36
N PRO A 35 -6.33 -10.37 1.03
CA PRO A 35 -6.09 -10.92 2.36
C PRO A 35 -4.77 -11.70 2.49
N ALA A 36 -4.31 -12.36 1.42
CA ALA A 36 -3.02 -13.05 1.41
C ALA A 36 -1.85 -12.07 1.57
N LYS A 37 -1.93 -10.90 0.93
CA LYS A 37 -0.93 -9.83 1.06
C LYS A 37 -0.99 -9.16 2.42
N VAL A 38 -2.21 -8.92 2.94
CA VAL A 38 -2.41 -8.40 4.29
C VAL A 38 -1.74 -9.32 5.31
N LYS A 39 -2.00 -10.64 5.23
CA LYS A 39 -1.41 -11.64 6.13
C LYS A 39 0.12 -11.69 6.05
N ALA A 40 0.68 -11.53 4.84
CA ALA A 40 2.13 -11.49 4.64
C ALA A 40 2.76 -10.24 5.30
N ILE A 41 2.10 -9.08 5.19
CA ILE A 41 2.55 -7.82 5.82
C ILE A 41 2.43 -7.90 7.35
N THR A 42 1.34 -8.44 7.88
CA THR A 42 1.16 -8.62 9.34
C THR A 42 2.27 -9.50 9.94
N LYS A 43 2.66 -10.55 9.23
CA LYS A 43 3.72 -11.49 9.64
C LYS A 43 5.12 -11.06 9.23
N TRP A 44 5.28 -9.88 8.65
CA TRP A 44 6.58 -9.42 8.17
C TRP A 44 7.55 -9.30 9.37
N PRO A 45 8.72 -9.95 9.30
CA PRO A 45 9.67 -9.94 10.39
C PRO A 45 10.31 -8.55 10.55
N ARG A 46 10.76 -8.24 11.76
CA ARG A 46 11.52 -7.01 12.01
C ARG A 46 12.76 -6.94 11.08
N PRO A 47 12.89 -5.90 10.26
CA PRO A 47 14.06 -5.70 9.40
C PRO A 47 15.34 -5.56 10.21
N LYS A 48 16.41 -6.21 9.75
CA LYS A 48 17.76 -6.14 10.34
C LYS A 48 18.75 -5.41 9.44
N ILE A 49 18.41 -5.27 8.16
CA ILE A 49 19.28 -4.64 7.15
C ILE A 49 18.50 -3.64 6.29
N VAL A 50 19.23 -2.68 5.70
CA VAL A 50 18.65 -1.60 4.88
C VAL A 50 17.88 -2.15 3.66
N THR A 51 18.32 -3.27 3.09
CA THR A 51 17.65 -3.89 1.94
C THR A 51 16.27 -4.43 2.31
N GLU A 52 16.09 -4.99 3.49
CA GLU A 52 14.78 -5.45 3.99
C GLU A 52 13.82 -4.29 4.22
N ILE A 53 14.31 -3.16 4.77
CA ILE A 53 13.52 -1.93 4.91
C ILE A 53 13.09 -1.42 3.53
N ARG A 54 13.99 -1.43 2.55
CA ARG A 54 13.67 -0.99 1.18
C ARG A 54 12.59 -1.87 0.55
N SER A 55 12.68 -3.19 0.72
CA SER A 55 11.66 -4.13 0.25
C SER A 55 10.32 -3.90 0.92
N PHE A 56 10.32 -3.70 2.24
CA PHE A 56 9.12 -3.41 3.02
C PHE A 56 8.45 -2.11 2.56
N LEU A 57 9.19 -0.98 2.56
CA LEU A 57 8.67 0.32 2.13
C LEU A 57 8.25 0.34 0.65
N GLY A 58 8.87 -0.49 -0.19
CA GLY A 58 8.44 -0.68 -1.58
C GLY A 58 7.05 -1.30 -1.68
N LEU A 59 6.80 -2.35 -0.90
CA LEU A 59 5.49 -3.00 -0.84
C LEU A 59 4.44 -2.10 -0.19
N GLU A 60 4.76 -1.48 0.94
CA GLU A 60 3.81 -0.56 1.59
C GLU A 60 3.55 0.68 0.74
N GLY A 61 4.57 1.15 0.00
CA GLY A 61 4.44 2.25 -0.94
C GLY A 61 3.44 1.99 -2.07
N TYR A 62 3.27 0.73 -2.48
CA TYR A 62 2.22 0.33 -3.43
C TYR A 62 0.82 0.52 -2.84
N TYR A 63 0.64 0.21 -1.56
CA TYR A 63 -0.60 0.37 -0.82
C TYR A 63 -0.76 1.72 -0.10
N ARG A 64 0.16 2.67 -0.32
CA ARG A 64 0.14 3.99 0.35
C ARG A 64 -1.17 4.75 0.16
N ARG A 65 -1.91 4.46 -0.92
CA ARG A 65 -3.20 5.10 -1.26
C ARG A 65 -4.29 4.79 -0.23
N PHE A 66 -4.16 3.66 0.45
CA PHE A 66 -5.04 3.26 1.51
C PHE A 66 -4.63 3.95 2.82
N VAL A 67 -3.33 4.13 3.07
CA VAL A 67 -2.80 4.57 4.38
C VAL A 67 -2.74 6.10 4.50
N GLU A 68 -3.65 6.67 5.28
CA GLU A 68 -3.60 8.10 5.64
C GLU A 68 -2.31 8.43 6.42
N GLY A 69 -1.65 9.53 6.04
CA GLY A 69 -0.43 10.00 6.72
C GLY A 69 0.78 9.09 6.55
N PHE A 70 0.78 8.20 5.54
CA PHE A 70 1.87 7.26 5.27
C PHE A 70 3.25 7.91 5.29
N SER A 71 3.41 9.06 4.64
CA SER A 71 4.68 9.80 4.55
C SER A 71 5.24 10.19 5.92
N ARG A 72 4.38 10.50 6.90
CA ARG A 72 4.79 10.84 8.27
C ARG A 72 5.30 9.62 9.02
N MET A 73 4.62 8.48 8.88
CA MET A 73 4.96 7.23 9.54
C MET A 73 6.18 6.55 8.91
N ALA A 74 6.35 6.65 7.58
CA ALA A 74 7.49 6.10 6.87
C ALA A 74 8.79 6.95 7.05
N LEU A 75 8.71 8.15 7.64
CA LEU A 75 9.84 9.06 7.77
C LEU A 75 11.03 8.46 8.57
N PRO A 76 10.82 7.80 9.73
CA PRO A 76 11.93 7.22 10.49
C PRO A 76 12.62 6.06 9.77
N LEU A 77 11.84 5.27 9.02
CA LEU A 77 12.34 4.15 8.22
C LEU A 77 13.07 4.60 6.95
N THR A 78 12.57 5.65 6.27
CA THR A 78 13.24 6.22 5.10
C THR A 78 14.57 6.90 5.46
N LYS A 79 14.71 7.46 6.68
CA LYS A 79 16.00 7.98 7.18
C LYS A 79 17.07 6.90 7.27
N LEU A 80 16.72 5.67 7.67
CA LEU A 80 17.66 4.54 7.73
C LEU A 80 18.23 4.14 6.38
N MET A 81 17.58 4.54 5.28
CA MET A 81 18.04 4.25 3.93
C MET A 81 19.00 5.30 3.38
N ARG A 82 19.26 6.39 4.11
CA ARG A 82 20.15 7.47 3.66
C ARG A 82 21.61 7.00 3.67
N LYS A 83 22.37 7.44 2.68
CA LYS A 83 23.80 7.12 2.56
C LYS A 83 24.55 7.70 3.77
N GLY A 84 25.34 6.86 4.44
CA GLY A 84 26.14 7.25 5.60
C GLY A 84 25.43 7.16 6.96
N GLU A 85 24.15 6.80 6.98
CA GLU A 85 23.41 6.58 8.23
C GLU A 85 23.74 5.19 8.80
N LYS A 86 24.00 5.11 10.12
CA LYS A 86 24.16 3.82 10.80
C LYS A 86 22.80 3.17 10.96
N PHE A 87 22.72 1.86 10.70
CA PHE A 87 21.51 1.09 10.99
C PHE A 87 21.35 0.94 12.49
N ILE A 88 20.56 1.80 13.10
CA ILE A 88 20.20 1.75 14.51
C ILE A 88 18.69 1.53 14.54
N TRP A 89 18.23 0.51 15.25
CA TRP A 89 16.80 0.25 15.39
C TRP A 89 16.36 0.64 16.79
N ASP A 90 15.81 1.84 16.91
CA ASP A 90 15.29 2.42 18.15
C ASP A 90 13.78 2.18 18.29
N GLU A 91 13.24 2.63 19.41
CA GLU A 91 11.82 2.51 19.73
C GLU A 91 10.92 3.33 18.80
N GLU A 92 11.40 4.47 18.26
CA GLU A 92 10.66 5.29 17.29
C GLU A 92 10.46 4.53 15.96
N ARG A 93 11.51 3.84 15.49
CA ARG A 93 11.50 3.02 14.27
C ARG A 93 10.64 1.77 14.44
N GLU A 94 10.71 1.10 15.59
CA GLU A 94 9.82 -0.02 15.92
C GLU A 94 8.35 0.41 15.94
N LYS A 95 8.03 1.52 16.61
CA LYS A 95 6.67 2.08 16.64
C LYS A 95 6.17 2.40 15.24
N SER A 96 7.03 3.01 14.41
CA SER A 96 6.68 3.37 13.04
C SER A 96 6.40 2.13 12.18
N PHE A 97 7.22 1.08 12.33
CA PHE A 97 7.06 -0.19 11.62
C PHE A 97 5.76 -0.91 12.00
N GLU A 98 5.46 -1.01 13.29
CA GLU A 98 4.23 -1.66 13.77
C GLU A 98 2.97 -0.84 13.45
N GLU A 99 3.03 0.49 13.55
CA GLU A 99 1.90 1.34 13.17
C GLU A 99 1.61 1.25 11.65
N LEU A 100 2.64 1.19 10.80
CA LEU A 100 2.46 1.01 9.36
C LEU A 100 1.79 -0.34 9.02
N LYS A 101 2.25 -1.43 9.65
CA LYS A 101 1.63 -2.75 9.54
C LYS A 101 0.17 -2.72 9.99
N LYS A 102 -0.11 -2.10 11.13
CA LYS A 102 -1.47 -1.99 11.68
C LYS A 102 -2.39 -1.20 10.76
N ARG A 103 -1.91 -0.06 10.25
CA ARG A 103 -2.70 0.81 9.36
C ARG A 103 -3.08 0.09 8.09
N LEU A 104 -2.14 -0.61 7.45
CA LEU A 104 -2.39 -1.42 6.25
C LEU A 104 -3.46 -2.51 6.45
N VAL A 105 -3.49 -3.15 7.62
CA VAL A 105 -4.50 -4.16 7.95
C VAL A 105 -5.86 -3.52 8.20
N SER A 106 -5.89 -2.34 8.85
CA SER A 106 -7.13 -1.64 9.20
C SER A 106 -7.76 -0.84 8.05
N THR A 107 -7.08 -0.75 6.91
CA THR A 107 -7.42 0.26 5.92
C THR A 107 -8.75 0.00 5.20
N PRO A 108 -9.59 1.03 5.01
CA PRO A 108 -10.89 0.89 4.38
C PRO A 108 -10.80 0.58 2.87
N ILE A 109 -11.94 0.15 2.33
CA ILE A 109 -12.19 -0.04 0.91
C ILE A 109 -11.99 1.30 0.19
N LEU A 110 -11.17 1.32 -0.88
CA LEU A 110 -11.14 2.45 -1.79
C LEU A 110 -12.36 2.37 -2.71
N THR A 111 -13.28 3.30 -2.57
CA THR A 111 -14.45 3.39 -3.45
C THR A 111 -14.01 3.73 -4.87
N LEU A 112 -14.67 3.14 -5.87
CA LEU A 112 -14.42 3.47 -7.26
C LEU A 112 -14.92 4.89 -7.56
N PRO A 113 -14.16 5.71 -8.31
CA PRO A 113 -14.59 7.04 -8.68
C PRO A 113 -15.87 6.96 -9.53
N SER A 114 -16.99 7.47 -9.02
CA SER A 114 -18.25 7.57 -9.76
C SER A 114 -18.32 8.91 -10.50
N GLY A 115 -18.44 8.88 -11.83
CA GLY A 115 -18.31 10.06 -12.70
C GLY A 115 -19.40 11.13 -12.59
N SER A 116 -20.34 11.04 -11.65
CA SER A 116 -21.47 11.98 -11.51
C SER A 116 -21.27 13.07 -10.45
N SER A 117 -20.37 12.88 -9.49
CA SER A 117 -20.03 13.86 -8.46
C SER A 117 -18.61 14.39 -8.66
N GLY A 118 -18.39 15.70 -8.49
CA GLY A 118 -17.05 16.28 -8.53
C GLY A 118 -16.15 15.71 -7.44
N PHE A 119 -14.85 15.62 -7.71
CA PHE A 119 -13.85 15.13 -6.75
C PHE A 119 -13.41 16.24 -5.79
N GLN A 120 -13.16 15.89 -4.52
CA GLN A 120 -12.57 16.81 -3.55
C GLN A 120 -11.17 16.36 -3.16
N ILE A 121 -10.22 17.30 -3.17
CA ILE A 121 -8.84 17.05 -2.72
C ILE A 121 -8.63 17.77 -1.40
N TYR A 122 -8.32 17.00 -0.36
CA TYR A 122 -7.85 17.52 0.92
C TYR A 122 -6.33 17.40 0.95
N SER A 123 -5.63 18.52 1.11
CA SER A 123 -4.17 18.57 1.17
C SER A 123 -3.70 19.19 2.48
N ASP A 124 -2.66 18.62 3.07
CA ASP A 124 -1.96 19.16 4.24
C ASP A 124 -0.45 19.10 4.04
N ALA A 125 0.26 20.10 4.56
CA ALA A 125 1.69 20.26 4.39
C ALA A 125 2.35 20.77 5.66
N SER A 126 3.50 20.19 5.98
CA SER A 126 4.39 20.61 7.07
C SER A 126 5.83 20.71 6.56
N LYS A 127 6.72 21.33 7.36
CA LYS A 127 8.16 21.41 7.05
C LYS A 127 8.84 20.05 6.80
N LYS A 128 8.20 18.95 7.20
CA LYS A 128 8.78 17.60 7.13
C LYS A 128 8.05 16.68 6.14
N VAL A 129 6.78 16.94 5.84
CA VAL A 129 5.86 15.98 5.19
C VAL A 129 4.78 16.72 4.40
N LEU A 130 4.43 16.22 3.22
CA LEU A 130 3.21 16.55 2.48
C LEU A 130 2.28 15.33 2.40
N GLY A 131 0.97 15.58 2.40
CA GLY A 131 -0.07 14.57 2.26
C GLY A 131 -1.29 15.12 1.50
N CYS A 132 -1.96 14.25 0.75
CA CYS A 132 -3.18 14.57 0.02
C CYS A 132 -4.09 13.34 0.00
N VAL A 133 -5.40 13.56 0.16
CA VAL A 133 -6.44 12.53 0.02
C VAL A 133 -7.47 13.02 -0.99
N LEU A 134 -7.85 12.13 -1.90
CA LEU A 134 -8.93 12.34 -2.86
C LEU A 134 -10.20 11.68 -2.29
N MET A 135 -11.28 12.45 -2.18
CA MET A 135 -12.63 12.00 -1.81
C MET A 135 -13.57 12.12 -3.00
#